data_AF-A0A923C9C9-F1
#
_entry.id   AF-A0A923C9C9-F1
#
_cell.length_a   1.000
_cell.length_b   1.000
_cell.length_c   1.000
_cell.angle_alpha   90.00
_cell.angle_beta   90.00
_cell.angle_gamma   90.00
#
_symmetry.space_group_name_H-M   'P 1'
#
loop_
_entity.id
_entity.type
_entity.pdbx_description
1 polymer ?
#
loop_
_entity_poly.entity_id
_entity_poly.type
_entity_poly.pdbx_seq_one_letter_code
_entity_poly.pdbx_strand_id
1 'polypeptide(L)'
;SKYFNMTGWRLGWLVVPPALVPAVERLAQNLFICASTIAQHAALACFAPESLKEYERRRAEFKARRDYFIPELNRLGLTVPVMPDGAFYAWSDVTQLCQRWGIPAQGERPDEGGSWALAFELMTRCQIAATPGRDFGSAEPWRYLRFSTASSMAQLQEAIERLEQAL
;
A
#
# COMPACT_ATOMS: atom_id res chain seq x y z
N SER A 1 -13.97 0.61 3.13
CA SER A 1 -13.26 1.38 2.08
C SER A 1 -12.38 0.53 1.15
N LYS A 2 -11.55 -0.39 1.67
CA LYS A 2 -10.56 -1.14 0.89
C LYS A 2 -11.18 -2.23 0.00
N TYR A 3 -11.93 -3.16 0.61
CA TYR A 3 -12.60 -4.25 -0.11
C TYR A 3 -13.60 -3.74 -1.16
N PHE A 4 -14.30 -2.64 -0.85
CA PHE A 4 -15.33 -2.06 -1.73
C PHE A 4 -14.81 -0.98 -2.70
N ASN A 5 -13.51 -0.69 -2.74
CA ASN A 5 -12.90 0.39 -3.55
C ASN A 5 -13.55 1.79 -3.34
N MET A 6 -13.90 2.11 -2.09
CA MET A 6 -14.61 3.34 -1.68
C MET A 6 -13.79 4.18 -0.70
N THR A 7 -12.54 4.52 -1.04
CA THR A 7 -11.63 5.27 -0.16
C THR A 7 -12.13 6.69 0.17
N GLY A 8 -12.76 7.35 -0.81
CA GLY A 8 -13.33 8.69 -0.67
C GLY A 8 -14.67 8.77 0.08
N TRP A 9 -15.31 7.64 0.39
CA TRP A 9 -16.65 7.62 1.01
C TRP A 9 -16.64 7.75 2.53
N ARG A 10 -15.46 7.61 3.15
CA ARG A 10 -15.21 7.88 4.57
C ARG A 10 -16.15 7.14 5.55
N LEU A 11 -16.43 5.88 5.28
CA LEU A 11 -17.22 5.02 6.16
C LEU A 11 -16.40 3.84 6.68
N GLY A 12 -16.51 3.61 7.99
CA GLY A 12 -15.97 2.47 8.72
C GLY A 12 -16.89 2.10 9.88
N TRP A 13 -16.63 0.95 10.51
CA TRP A 13 -17.40 0.45 11.64
C TRP A 13 -16.45 -0.23 12.63
N LEU A 14 -16.92 -0.42 13.84
CA LEU A 14 -16.22 -1.13 14.91
C LEU A 14 -17.16 -2.18 15.49
N VAL A 15 -16.64 -3.36 15.79
CA VAL A 15 -17.36 -4.41 16.52
C VAL A 15 -16.68 -4.52 17.88
N VAL A 16 -17.42 -4.25 18.96
CA VAL A 16 -16.90 -4.25 20.34
C VAL A 16 -17.82 -5.02 21.28
N PRO A 17 -17.32 -5.51 22.43
CA PRO A 17 -18.17 -6.02 23.50
C PRO A 17 -19.23 -4.99 23.91
N PRO A 18 -20.46 -5.43 24.28
CA PRO A 18 -21.54 -4.53 24.67
C PRO A 18 -21.16 -3.51 25.76
N ALA A 19 -20.31 -3.93 26.71
CA ALA A 19 -19.83 -3.07 27.80
C ALA A 19 -19.01 -1.85 27.31
N LEU A 20 -18.42 -1.90 26.11
CA LEU A 20 -17.63 -0.80 25.54
C LEU A 20 -18.45 0.15 24.67
N VAL A 21 -19.65 -0.25 24.24
CA VAL A 21 -20.48 0.52 23.31
C VAL A 21 -20.75 1.95 23.84
N PRO A 22 -21.18 2.17 25.09
CA PRO A 22 -21.48 3.52 25.57
C PRO A 22 -20.26 4.44 25.59
N ALA A 23 -19.06 3.90 25.85
CA ALA A 23 -17.82 4.67 25.83
C ALA A 23 -17.43 5.08 24.41
N VAL A 24 -17.51 4.14 23.46
CA VAL A 24 -17.21 4.39 22.04
C VAL A 24 -18.20 5.37 21.42
N GLU A 25 -19.50 5.27 21.75
CA GLU A 25 -20.52 6.21 21.26
C GLU A 25 -20.28 7.63 21.75
N ARG A 26 -19.94 7.82 23.03
CA ARG A 26 -19.59 9.13 23.58
C ARG A 26 -18.36 9.72 22.88
N LEU A 27 -17.33 8.90 22.62
CA LEU A 27 -16.16 9.34 21.85
C LEU A 27 -16.55 9.76 20.43
N ALA A 28 -17.34 8.94 19.73
CA ALA A 28 -17.80 9.25 18.37
C ALA A 28 -18.60 10.56 18.31
N GLN A 29 -19.52 10.77 19.26
CA GLN A 29 -20.32 11.99 19.36
C GLN A 29 -19.45 13.24 19.52
N ASN A 30 -18.38 13.17 20.33
CA ASN A 30 -17.49 14.30 20.57
C ASN A 30 -16.45 14.52 19.46
N LEU A 31 -16.07 13.48 18.72
CA LEU A 31 -15.05 13.58 17.66
C LEU A 31 -15.63 13.95 16.30
N PHE A 32 -16.79 13.42 15.93
CA PHE A 32 -17.35 13.62 14.59
C PHE A 32 -18.88 13.58 14.53
N ILE A 33 -19.58 13.44 15.67
CA ILE A 33 -21.05 13.39 15.80
C ILE A 33 -21.66 12.16 15.13
N CYS A 34 -21.62 12.07 13.80
CA CYS A 34 -22.11 10.96 13.02
C CYS A 34 -21.33 10.79 11.71
N ALA A 35 -21.36 9.58 11.15
CA ALA A 35 -20.85 9.34 9.81
C ALA A 35 -21.82 9.89 8.76
N SER A 36 -21.32 10.21 7.56
CA SER A 36 -22.15 10.67 6.43
C SER A 36 -23.34 9.74 6.18
N THR A 37 -24.56 10.29 6.29
CA THR A 37 -25.80 9.56 6.02
C THR A 37 -25.81 8.97 4.62
N ILE A 38 -25.34 9.72 3.61
CA ILE A 38 -25.25 9.25 2.22
C ILE A 38 -24.35 8.02 2.13
N ALA A 39 -23.18 8.04 2.78
CA ALA A 39 -22.26 6.91 2.77
C ALA A 39 -22.84 5.69 3.47
N GLN A 40 -23.57 5.88 4.58
CA GLN A 40 -24.26 4.80 5.29
C GLN A 40 -25.30 4.11 4.41
N HIS A 41 -26.13 4.86 3.69
CA HIS A 41 -27.10 4.29 2.76
C HIS A 41 -26.43 3.57 1.58
N ALA A 42 -25.38 4.15 0.99
CA ALA A 42 -24.63 3.52 -0.10
C ALA A 42 -23.96 2.19 0.33
N ALA A 43 -23.52 2.09 1.59
CA ALA A 43 -22.90 0.89 2.11
C ALA A 43 -23.83 -0.33 2.13
N LEU A 44 -25.15 -0.13 2.26
CA LEU A 44 -26.12 -1.22 2.21
C LEU A 44 -26.07 -1.95 0.85
N ALA A 45 -25.91 -1.21 -0.24
CA ALA A 45 -25.81 -1.78 -1.58
C ALA A 45 -24.51 -2.59 -1.79
N CYS A 46 -23.46 -2.33 -1.01
CA CYS A 46 -22.19 -3.05 -1.11
C CYS A 46 -22.31 -4.54 -0.72
N PHE A 47 -23.31 -4.87 0.11
CA PHE A 47 -23.55 -6.23 0.60
C PHE A 47 -24.59 -7.01 -0.23
N ALA A 48 -25.12 -6.42 -1.30
CA ALA A 48 -25.97 -7.15 -2.23
C ALA A 48 -25.18 -8.29 -2.91
N PRO A 49 -25.81 -9.44 -3.22
CA PRO A 49 -25.11 -10.60 -3.80
C PRO A 49 -24.29 -10.27 -5.06
N GLU A 50 -24.85 -9.46 -5.97
CA GLU A 50 -24.15 -9.09 -7.20
C GLU A 50 -22.97 -8.14 -6.96
N SER A 51 -23.09 -7.24 -5.98
CA SER A 51 -21.99 -6.38 -5.56
C SER A 51 -20.84 -7.24 -5.00
N LEU A 52 -21.15 -8.19 -4.12
CA LEU A 52 -20.16 -9.10 -3.54
C LEU A 52 -19.44 -9.92 -4.62
N LYS A 53 -20.17 -10.44 -5.61
CA LYS A 53 -19.60 -11.17 -6.75
C LYS A 53 -18.58 -10.32 -7.52
N GLU A 54 -18.89 -9.05 -7.77
CA GLU A 54 -17.95 -8.12 -8.42
C GLU A 54 -16.72 -7.84 -7.54
N TYR A 55 -16.87 -7.69 -6.23
CA TYR A 55 -15.74 -7.48 -5.32
C TYR A 55 -14.83 -8.72 -5.21
N GLU A 56 -15.41 -9.92 -5.27
CA GLU A 56 -14.65 -11.18 -5.37
C GLU A 56 -13.83 -11.24 -6.67
N ARG A 57 -14.42 -10.85 -7.81
CA ARG A 57 -13.70 -10.73 -9.08
C ARG A 57 -12.53 -9.75 -8.97
N ARG A 58 -12.75 -8.58 -8.37
CA ARG A 58 -11.69 -7.58 -8.13
C ARG A 58 -10.60 -8.09 -7.20
N ARG A 59 -10.93 -8.85 -6.16
CA ARG A 59 -9.95 -9.47 -5.27
C ARG A 59 -9.01 -10.41 -6.05
N ALA A 60 -9.57 -11.22 -6.95
CA ALA A 60 -8.76 -12.08 -7.83
C ALA A 60 -7.83 -11.26 -8.73
N GLU A 61 -8.28 -10.09 -9.21
CA GLU A 61 -7.45 -9.18 -10.00
C GLU A 61 -6.29 -8.59 -9.19
N PHE A 62 -6.51 -8.18 -7.93
CA PHE A 62 -5.41 -7.77 -7.03
C PHE A 62 -4.40 -8.91 -6.80
N LYS A 63 -4.87 -10.15 -6.68
CA LYS A 63 -3.99 -11.32 -6.59
C LYS A 63 -3.14 -11.47 -7.85
N ALA A 64 -3.73 -11.38 -9.04
CA ALA A 64 -2.99 -11.45 -10.30
C ALA A 64 -1.92 -10.36 -10.41
N ARG A 65 -2.25 -9.12 -10.01
CA ARG A 65 -1.30 -7.99 -9.97
C ARG A 65 -0.12 -8.25 -9.02
N ARG A 66 -0.40 -8.77 -7.82
CA ARG A 66 0.63 -9.20 -6.85
C ARG A 66 1.52 -10.29 -7.45
N ASP A 67 0.91 -11.31 -8.04
CA ASP A 67 1.60 -12.48 -8.59
C ASP A 67 2.47 -12.14 -9.81
N TYR A 68 2.18 -11.04 -10.50
CA TYR A 68 3.06 -10.48 -11.54
C TYR A 68 4.15 -9.57 -10.95
N PHE A 69 3.75 -8.56 -10.18
CA PHE A 69 4.64 -7.46 -9.82
C PHE A 69 5.76 -7.88 -8.86
N ILE A 70 5.48 -8.79 -7.92
CA ILE A 70 6.47 -9.18 -6.91
C ILE A 70 7.64 -9.99 -7.52
N PRO A 71 7.40 -11.02 -8.35
CA PRO A 71 8.48 -11.68 -9.07
C PRO A 71 9.35 -10.72 -9.90
N GLU A 72 8.75 -9.73 -10.55
CA GLU A 72 9.50 -8.74 -11.33
C GLU A 72 10.37 -7.83 -10.45
N LEU A 73 9.85 -7.35 -9.30
CA LEU A 73 10.67 -6.63 -8.33
C LEU A 73 11.87 -7.48 -7.85
N ASN A 74 11.62 -8.75 -7.52
CA ASN A 74 12.67 -9.68 -7.09
C ASN A 74 13.76 -9.84 -8.17
N ARG A 75 13.36 -9.99 -9.44
CA ARG A 75 14.29 -10.10 -10.57
C ARG A 75 15.19 -8.87 -10.72
N LEU A 76 14.67 -7.69 -10.38
CA LEU A 76 15.38 -6.41 -10.49
C LEU A 76 16.21 -6.05 -9.25
N GLY A 77 16.31 -6.94 -8.26
CA GLY A 77 17.07 -6.72 -7.02
C GLY A 77 16.29 -5.95 -5.94
N LEU A 78 14.99 -5.73 -6.15
CA LEU A 78 14.04 -5.18 -5.18
C LEU A 78 13.33 -6.37 -4.50
N THR A 79 14.05 -7.08 -3.64
CA THR A 79 13.57 -8.37 -3.10
C THR A 79 12.45 -8.17 -2.08
N VAL A 80 11.33 -8.86 -2.25
CA VAL A 80 10.22 -8.90 -1.28
C VAL A 80 10.38 -10.16 -0.41
N PRO A 81 10.80 -10.04 0.87
CA PRO A 81 11.19 -11.20 1.67
C PRO A 81 10.05 -12.17 1.96
N VAL A 82 8.81 -11.66 2.02
CA VAL A 82 7.61 -12.46 2.30
C VAL A 82 6.55 -12.10 1.28
N MET A 83 6.05 -13.11 0.57
CA MET A 83 4.92 -12.94 -0.34
C MET A 83 3.67 -12.52 0.46
N PRO A 84 3.05 -11.36 0.17
CA PRO A 84 1.91 -10.88 0.95
C PRO A 84 0.68 -11.76 0.76
N ASP A 85 0.13 -12.28 1.85
CA ASP A 85 -1.12 -13.08 1.83
C ASP A 85 -2.40 -12.22 1.66
N GLY A 86 -2.28 -10.90 1.84
CA GLY A 86 -3.38 -9.96 1.75
C GLY A 86 -2.92 -8.52 1.57
N ALA A 87 -3.88 -7.60 1.62
CA ALA A 87 -3.70 -6.20 1.22
C ALA A 87 -3.22 -6.09 -0.25
N PHE A 88 -2.56 -4.97 -0.59
CA PHE A 88 -2.08 -4.67 -1.94
C PHE A 88 -0.74 -3.92 -1.88
N TYR A 89 0.15 -4.36 -0.99
CA TYR A 89 1.46 -3.73 -0.79
C TYR A 89 2.57 -4.75 -0.91
N ALA A 90 3.66 -4.38 -1.58
CA ALA A 90 4.92 -5.13 -1.58
C ALA A 90 5.93 -4.39 -0.68
N TRP A 91 6.52 -5.11 0.27
CA TRP A 91 7.53 -4.60 1.19
C TRP A 91 8.90 -5.07 0.71
N SER A 92 9.57 -4.21 -0.06
CA SER A 92 10.78 -4.57 -0.80
C SER A 92 12.03 -4.14 -0.05
N ASP A 93 12.98 -5.06 0.14
CA ASP A 93 14.37 -4.76 0.47
C ASP A 93 15.00 -4.01 -0.72
N VAL A 94 15.69 -2.92 -0.42
CA VAL A 94 16.29 -2.03 -1.41
C VAL A 94 17.81 -2.10 -1.46
N THR A 95 18.43 -2.95 -0.62
CA THR A 95 19.88 -2.99 -0.39
C THR A 95 20.67 -3.13 -1.69
N GLN A 96 20.28 -4.09 -2.56
CA GLN A 96 20.98 -4.32 -3.83
C GLN A 96 20.86 -3.13 -4.78
N LEU A 97 19.67 -2.53 -4.88
CA LEU A 97 19.46 -1.38 -5.76
C LEU A 97 20.20 -0.14 -5.26
N CYS A 98 20.17 0.11 -3.95
CA CYS A 98 20.98 1.18 -3.33
C CYS A 98 22.46 1.01 -3.63
N GLN A 99 23.01 -0.21 -3.47
CA GLN A 99 24.40 -0.49 -3.82
C GLN A 99 24.69 -0.21 -5.30
N ARG A 100 23.82 -0.65 -6.22
CA ARG A 100 23.98 -0.43 -7.66
C ARG A 100 23.98 1.05 -8.03
N TRP A 101 23.14 1.85 -7.38
CA TRP A 101 23.03 3.29 -7.65
C TRP A 101 23.95 4.16 -6.78
N GLY A 102 24.82 3.55 -5.97
CA GLY A 102 25.76 4.27 -5.10
C GLY A 102 25.08 5.03 -3.95
N ILE A 103 23.89 4.62 -3.54
CA ILE A 103 23.14 5.20 -2.43
C ILE A 103 23.62 4.54 -1.14
N PRO A 104 24.14 5.31 -0.15
CA PRO A 104 24.58 4.73 1.11
C PRO A 104 23.39 4.15 1.88
N ALA A 105 23.60 3.12 2.70
CA ALA A 105 22.53 2.53 3.51
C ALA A 105 21.91 3.56 4.48
N GLN A 106 22.74 4.42 5.05
CA GLN A 106 22.38 5.54 5.92
C GLN A 106 23.34 6.71 5.65
N GLY A 107 22.84 7.94 5.74
CA GLY A 107 23.65 9.16 5.71
C GLY A 107 23.70 9.84 7.08
N GLU A 108 24.32 11.02 7.15
CA GLU A 108 24.30 11.85 8.36
C GLU A 108 22.88 12.30 8.68
N ARG A 109 22.11 12.62 7.64
CA ARG A 109 20.67 12.83 7.76
C ARG A 109 19.88 11.59 7.36
N PRO A 110 18.72 11.35 7.99
CA PRO A 110 17.87 10.19 7.69
C PRO A 110 17.36 10.09 6.23
N ASP A 111 17.39 11.19 5.48
CA ASP A 111 16.93 11.30 4.10
C ASP A 111 18.02 11.09 3.05
N GLU A 112 19.29 10.98 3.47
CA GLU A 112 20.46 10.89 2.57
C GLU A 112 20.84 9.46 2.18
N GLY A 113 20.12 8.45 2.67
CA GLY A 113 20.44 7.04 2.41
C GLY A 113 19.23 6.12 2.36
N GLY A 114 19.51 4.88 1.97
CA GLY A 114 18.58 3.77 1.95
C GLY A 114 17.31 4.04 1.15
N SER A 115 16.19 3.53 1.64
CA SER A 115 14.88 3.60 1.03
C SER A 115 14.38 5.03 0.83
N TRP A 116 14.82 5.98 1.67
CA TRP A 116 14.39 7.38 1.55
C TRP A 116 15.02 8.03 0.34
N ALA A 117 16.35 8.04 0.27
CA ALA A 117 17.08 8.55 -0.89
C ALA A 117 16.65 7.80 -2.17
N LEU A 118 16.50 6.48 -2.10
CA LEU A 118 16.06 5.68 -3.24
C LEU A 118 14.64 6.07 -3.72
N ALA A 119 13.70 6.39 -2.83
CA ALA A 119 12.36 6.81 -3.25
C ALA A 119 12.39 8.08 -4.11
N PHE A 120 13.31 9.01 -3.84
CA PHE A 120 13.52 10.20 -4.67
C PHE A 120 14.26 9.88 -5.97
N GLU A 121 15.23 8.97 -5.95
CA GLU A 121 15.91 8.52 -7.18
C GLU A 121 14.95 7.78 -8.12
N LEU A 122 14.07 6.92 -7.59
CA LEU A 122 13.00 6.28 -8.36
C LEU A 122 12.05 7.30 -9.00
N MET A 123 11.73 8.36 -8.28
CA MET A 123 10.89 9.44 -8.80
C MET A 123 11.60 10.19 -9.92
N THR A 124 12.87 10.54 -9.73
CA THR A 124 13.64 11.32 -10.72
C THR A 124 13.98 10.50 -11.96
N ARG A 125 14.54 9.29 -11.78
CA ARG A 125 15.05 8.44 -12.87
C ARG A 125 13.96 7.64 -13.56
N CYS A 126 13.02 7.11 -12.79
CA CYS A 126 12.03 6.16 -13.30
C CYS A 126 10.61 6.74 -13.34
N GLN A 127 10.38 7.95 -12.80
CA GLN A 127 9.03 8.53 -12.65
C GLN A 127 8.10 7.59 -11.86
N ILE A 128 8.64 6.92 -10.84
CA ILE A 128 7.93 6.00 -9.95
C ILE A 128 7.90 6.58 -8.54
N ALA A 129 6.70 6.73 -7.99
CA ALA A 129 6.51 7.12 -6.59
C ALA A 129 6.28 5.88 -5.73
N ALA A 130 7.04 5.78 -4.64
CA ALA A 130 6.90 4.71 -3.66
C ALA A 130 7.17 5.24 -2.24
N THR A 131 6.76 4.51 -1.20
CA THR A 131 6.82 5.02 0.18
C THR A 131 8.02 4.44 0.94
N PRO A 132 8.93 5.24 1.51
CA PRO A 132 10.06 4.74 2.27
C PRO A 132 9.64 4.08 3.59
N GLY A 133 10.48 3.21 4.12
CA GLY A 133 10.11 2.34 5.24
C GLY A 133 9.95 3.05 6.58
N ARG A 134 10.56 4.23 6.72
CA ARG A 134 10.56 5.06 7.94
C ARG A 134 9.18 5.41 8.47
N ASP A 135 8.17 5.48 7.61
CA ASP A 135 6.79 5.79 8.03
C ASP A 135 6.09 4.60 8.71
N PHE A 136 6.69 3.41 8.72
CA PHE A 136 6.01 2.16 9.09
C PHE A 136 6.63 1.42 10.28
N GLY A 137 7.78 1.86 10.81
CA GLY A 137 8.37 1.20 11.96
C GLY A 137 9.81 1.64 12.28
N SER A 138 10.38 1.00 13.30
CA SER A 138 11.73 1.29 13.80
C SER A 138 12.76 0.21 13.45
N ALA A 139 12.34 -0.96 12.96
CA ALA A 139 13.22 -2.05 12.59
C ALA A 139 13.72 -1.87 11.14
N GLU A 140 14.99 -1.51 11.00
CA GLU A 140 15.66 -1.28 9.70
C GLU A 140 14.82 -0.44 8.71
N PRO A 141 14.26 0.72 9.10
CA PRO A 141 13.35 1.49 8.26
C PRO A 141 13.98 2.01 6.97
N TRP A 142 15.31 2.12 6.95
CA TRP A 142 16.11 2.52 5.79
C TRP A 142 16.24 1.41 4.74
N ARG A 143 15.97 0.15 5.11
CA ARG A 143 16.19 -1.01 4.23
C ARG A 143 15.02 -1.30 3.31
N TYR A 144 13.83 -0.84 3.68
CA TYR A 144 12.59 -1.27 3.02
C TYR A 144 11.83 -0.13 2.38
N LEU A 145 11.22 -0.42 1.24
CA LEU A 145 10.38 0.51 0.50
C LEU A 145 9.07 -0.19 0.13
N ARG A 146 7.95 0.52 0.31
CA ARG A 146 6.60 0.02 0.07
C ARG A 146 6.10 0.44 -1.30
N PHE A 147 5.85 -0.55 -2.15
CA PHE A 147 5.10 -0.36 -3.40
C PHE A 147 3.63 -0.73 -3.22
N SER A 148 2.74 -0.06 -3.94
CA SER A 148 1.31 -0.38 -3.99
C SER A 148 1.00 -1.13 -5.28
N THR A 149 0.40 -2.32 -5.16
CA THR A 149 -0.11 -3.11 -6.30
C THR A 149 -1.56 -2.80 -6.64
N ALA A 150 -2.11 -1.71 -6.07
CA ALA A 150 -3.50 -1.33 -6.30
C ALA A 150 -3.78 -0.66 -7.65
N SER A 151 -2.73 -0.23 -8.35
CA SER A 151 -2.78 0.32 -9.70
C SER A 151 -3.21 -0.73 -10.72
N SER A 152 -3.53 -0.31 -11.95
CA SER A 152 -3.88 -1.25 -13.02
C SER A 152 -2.68 -2.14 -13.39
N MET A 153 -2.94 -3.32 -13.98
CA MET A 153 -1.85 -4.19 -14.46
C MET A 153 -0.92 -3.47 -15.44
N ALA A 154 -1.49 -2.67 -16.36
CA ALA A 154 -0.72 -1.89 -17.33
C ALA A 154 0.25 -0.90 -16.65
N GLN A 155 -0.18 -0.22 -15.59
CA GLN A 155 0.69 0.68 -14.83
C GLN A 155 1.79 -0.07 -14.06
N LEU A 156 1.50 -1.28 -13.58
CA LEU A 156 2.51 -2.11 -12.92
C LEU A 156 3.55 -2.62 -13.92
N GLN A 157 3.13 -3.03 -15.12
CA GLN A 157 4.02 -3.41 -16.22
C GLN A 157 4.91 -2.23 -16.64
N GLU A 158 4.32 -1.06 -16.85
CA GLU A 158 5.06 0.17 -17.18
C GLU A 158 6.07 0.54 -16.08
N ALA A 159 5.73 0.37 -14.80
CA ALA A 159 6.66 0.60 -13.71
C ALA A 159 7.86 -0.37 -13.75
N ILE A 160 7.65 -1.64 -14.08
CA ILE A 160 8.73 -2.62 -14.27
C ILE A 160 9.60 -2.22 -15.46
N GLU A 161 9.02 -1.87 -16.61
CA GLU A 161 9.76 -1.44 -17.80
C GLU A 161 10.63 -0.21 -17.53
N ARG A 162 10.11 0.79 -16.81
CA ARG A 162 10.87 1.99 -16.42
C ARG A 162 12.00 1.69 -15.42
N LEU A 163 11.80 0.72 -14.52
CA LEU A 163 12.87 0.25 -13.65
C LEU A 163 13.96 -0.42 -14.48
N GLU A 164 13.61 -1.34 -15.38
CA GLU A 164 14.57 -2.03 -16.24
C GLU A 164 15.43 -1.07 -17.07
N GLN A 165 14.84 -0.02 -17.64
CA GLN A 165 15.56 0.97 -18.43
C GLN A 165 16.55 1.81 -17.62
N ALA A 166 16.37 1.90 -16.30
CA ALA A 166 17.21 2.69 -15.40
C ALA A 166 18.30 1.88 -14.68
N LEU A 167 18.35 0.56 -14.92
CA LEU A 167 19.30 -0.38 -14.31
C LEU A 167 20.49 -0.68 -15.20
#